data_AF-A0A3E0KNZ2-F1
#
_entry.id   AF-A0A3E0KNZ2-F1
#
_cell.length_a   1.000
_cell.length_b   1.000
_cell.length_c   1.000
_cell.angle_alpha   90.00
_cell.angle_beta   90.00
_cell.angle_gamma   90.00
#
_symmetry.space_group_name_H-M   'P 1'
#
loop_
_entity.id
_entity.type
_entity.pdbx_description
1 polymer ?
#
loop_
_entity_poly.entity_id
_entity_poly.type
_entity_poly.pdbx_seq_one_letter_code
_entity_poly.pdbx_strand_id
1 'polypeptide(L)' 'MQSEAQYRQHLDRLKYDVARQIGVPLQPGYNGNLPSRDAGAVGGRIGGPIGGNMVRRMIAMAEQHMAQRGSLS' A
#
# COMPACT_ATOMS: atom_id res chain seq x y z
N MET A 1 12.56 9.71 11.80
CA MET A 1 11.41 9.01 12.42
C MET A 1 10.05 9.62 12.04
N GLN A 2 9.94 10.89 11.63
CA GLN A 2 8.65 11.51 11.26
C GLN A 2 8.04 11.05 9.91
N SER A 3 8.74 10.27 9.08
CA SER A 3 8.28 9.89 7.72
C SER A 3 7.44 8.62 7.63
N GLU A 4 7.62 7.65 8.54
CA GLU A 4 7.01 6.32 8.39
C GLU A 4 5.49 6.34 8.66
N ALA A 5 5.05 7.13 9.64
CA ALA A 5 3.63 7.31 9.93
C ALA A 5 2.89 8.00 8.78
N GLN A 6 3.49 9.05 8.22
CA GLN A 6 2.93 9.76 7.06
C GLN A 6 2.85 8.84 5.83
N TYR A 7 3.86 8.01 5.63
CA TYR A 7 3.88 7.06 4.54
C TYR A 7 2.81 5.98 4.70
N ARG A 8 2.66 5.39 5.88
CA ARG A 8 1.56 4.45 6.18
C ARG A 8 0.19 5.08 5.93
N GLN A 9 -0.03 6.32 6.33
CA GLN A 9 -1.26 7.05 6.07
C GLN A 9 -1.51 7.31 4.58
N HIS A 10 -0.46 7.61 3.81
CA HIS A 10 -0.58 7.79 2.36
C HIS A 10 -1.03 6.49 1.68
N LEU A 11 -0.43 5.37 2.09
CA LEU A 11 -0.75 4.04 1.56
C LEU A 11 -2.16 3.59 1.97
N ASP A 12 -2.57 3.96 3.18
CA ASP A 12 -3.92 3.74 3.68
C ASP A 12 -4.97 4.47 2.86
N ARG A 13 -4.68 5.67 2.36
CA ARG A 13 -5.58 6.38 1.43
C ARG A 13 -5.58 5.75 0.05
N LEU A 14 -4.40 5.43 -0.49
CA LEU A 14 -4.25 4.82 -1.82
C LEU A 14 -5.08 3.55 -1.99
N LYS A 15 -5.18 2.70 -0.95
CA LYS A 15 -5.99 1.47 -1.05
C LYS A 15 -7.47 1.73 -1.29
N TYR A 16 -8.03 2.77 -0.68
CA TYR A 16 -9.44 3.13 -0.84
C TYR A 16 -9.69 3.76 -2.21
N ASP A 17 -8.77 4.58 -2.68
CA ASP A 17 -8.88 5.20 -4.01
C ASP A 17 -8.78 4.14 -5.12
N VAL A 18 -7.87 3.18 -4.98
CA VAL A 18 -7.78 2.04 -5.91
C VAL A 18 -9.05 1.20 -5.89
N ALA A 19 -9.61 0.91 -4.71
CA ALA A 19 -10.85 0.14 -4.59
C ALA A 19 -12.03 0.84 -5.28
N ARG A 20 -12.16 2.16 -5.11
CA ARG A 20 -13.17 2.97 -5.80
C ARG A 20 -13.03 2.91 -7.33
N GLN A 21 -11.80 3.00 -7.84
CA GLN A 21 -11.54 2.95 -9.29
C GLN A 21 -11.93 1.61 -9.93
N ILE A 22 -11.90 0.51 -9.18
CA ILE A 22 -12.27 -0.82 -9.69
C ILE A 22 -13.67 -1.27 -9.28
N GLY A 23 -14.45 -0.39 -8.64
CA GLY A 23 -15.80 -0.71 -8.21
C GLY A 23 -15.88 -1.73 -7.07
N VAL A 24 -14.80 -1.91 -6.30
CA VAL A 24 -14.78 -2.83 -5.17
C VAL A 24 -15.24 -2.09 -3.90
N PRO A 25 -16.27 -2.57 -3.18
CA PRO A 25 -16.83 -1.89 -2.02
C PRO A 25 -15.98 -2.12 -0.76
N LEU A 26 -14.73 -1.65 -0.79
CA LEU A 26 -13.82 -1.72 0.35
C LEU A 26 -14.19 -0.65 1.39
N GLN A 27 -14.46 -1.06 2.62
CA GLN A 27 -14.84 -0.18 3.72
C GLN A 27 -13.76 -0.13 4.82
N PRO A 28 -13.66 0.95 5.60
CA PRO A 28 -12.90 0.93 6.84
C PRO A 28 -13.48 -0.10 7.81
N GLY A 29 -12.63 -0.98 8.35
CA GLY A 29 -13.06 -2.04 9.26
C GLY A 29 -13.23 -3.39 8.57
N TYR A 30 -14.36 -4.06 8.80
CA TYR A 30 -14.57 -5.44 8.40
C TYR A 30 -14.98 -5.58 6.92
N ASN A 31 -14.18 -6.32 6.15
CA ASN A 31 -14.46 -6.64 4.74
C ASN A 31 -14.51 -8.17 4.53
N GLY A 32 -14.87 -8.96 5.55
CA GLY A 32 -14.85 -10.42 5.44
C GLY A 32 -15.91 -10.99 4.48
N ASN A 33 -16.93 -10.21 4.14
CA ASN A 33 -17.91 -10.56 3.10
C ASN A 33 -17.41 -10.20 1.69
N LEU A 34 -16.26 -9.54 1.56
CA LEU A 34 -15.70 -9.18 0.26
C LEU A 34 -15.18 -10.45 -0.41
N PRO A 35 -15.55 -10.73 -1.67
CA PRO A 35 -15.00 -11.87 -2.38
C PRO A 35 -13.48 -11.82 -2.37
N SER A 36 -12.82 -12.96 -2.11
CA SER A 36 -11.35 -13.04 -2.08
C SER A 36 -10.71 -12.54 -3.38
N ARG A 37 -11.41 -12.68 -4.51
CA ARG A 37 -11.02 -12.13 -5.81
C ARG A 37 -10.95 -10.61 -5.80
N ASP A 38 -11.94 -9.95 -5.20
CA ASP A 38 -12.06 -8.49 -5.16
C ASP A 38 -11.09 -7.89 -4.14
N ALA A 39 -10.96 -8.53 -2.97
CA ALA A 39 -9.92 -8.22 -2.00
C ALA A 39 -8.52 -8.37 -2.61
N GLY A 40 -8.31 -9.45 -3.38
CA GLY A 40 -7.08 -9.72 -4.11
C GLY A 40 -6.82 -8.76 -5.27
N ALA A 41 -7.86 -8.21 -5.93
CA ALA A 41 -7.72 -7.22 -6.99
C ALA A 41 -7.30 -5.85 -6.44
N VAL A 42 -7.93 -5.41 -5.34
CA VAL A 42 -7.53 -4.22 -4.58
C VAL A 42 -6.09 -4.41 -4.09
N GLY A 43 -5.87 -5.48 -3.33
CA GLY A 43 -4.58 -5.87 -2.80
C GLY A 43 -3.53 -5.91 -3.88
N GLY A 44 -3.76 -6.63 -4.97
CA GLY A 44 -2.87 -6.82 -6.12
C GLY A 44 -2.41 -5.52 -6.78
N ARG A 45 -3.33 -4.57 -6.99
CA ARG A 45 -3.03 -3.25 -7.57
C ARG A 45 -2.19 -2.35 -6.66
N ILE A 46 -2.36 -2.51 -5.36
CA ILE A 46 -1.54 -1.82 -4.35
C ILE A 46 -0.33 -2.69 -3.97
N GLY A 47 -0.30 -3.95 -4.44
CA GLY A 47 0.65 -4.99 -4.07
C GLY A 47 0.12 -6.08 -3.12
N GLY A 48 -0.52 -7.14 -3.65
CA GLY A 48 -1.35 -8.07 -2.86
C GLY A 48 -0.62 -8.95 -1.81
N PRO A 49 -1.36 -9.61 -0.89
CA PRO A 49 -2.83 -9.73 -0.84
C PRO A 49 -3.57 -8.63 -0.06
N ILE A 50 -3.03 -8.07 1.04
CA ILE A 50 -3.44 -6.75 1.61
C ILE A 50 -2.19 -5.91 2.04
N GLY A 51 -0.95 -6.43 1.91
CA GLY A 51 0.27 -5.65 2.22
C GLY A 51 1.61 -6.19 1.73
N GLY A 52 1.68 -7.36 1.07
CA GLY A 52 2.95 -8.06 0.82
C GLY A 52 3.84 -7.44 -0.28
N ASN A 53 3.26 -7.01 -1.39
CA ASN A 53 4.01 -6.29 -2.43
C ASN A 53 4.19 -4.81 -2.06
N MET A 54 3.28 -4.29 -1.25
CA MET A 54 3.31 -2.92 -0.77
C MET A 54 4.52 -2.71 0.17
N VAL A 55 4.73 -3.60 1.14
CA VAL A 55 5.96 -3.69 1.95
C VAL A 55 7.21 -3.80 1.08
N ARG A 56 7.19 -4.62 0.02
CA ARG A 56 8.30 -4.69 -0.94
C ARG A 56 8.60 -3.34 -1.60
N ARG A 57 7.57 -2.57 -1.95
CA ARG A 57 7.70 -1.24 -2.53
C ARG A 57 8.17 -0.20 -1.50
N MET A 58 7.75 -0.34 -0.24
CA MET A 58 8.25 0.45 0.89
C MET A 58 9.75 0.21 1.11
N ILE A 59 10.17 -1.05 1.08
CA ILE A 59 11.57 -1.45 1.21
C ILE A 59 12.38 -0.86 0.06
N ALA A 60 11.93 -1.02 -1.19
CA ALA A 60 12.61 -0.46 -2.35
C ALA A 60 12.74 1.08 -2.28
N MET A 61 11.69 1.79 -1.84
CA MET A 61 11.75 3.25 -1.66
C MET A 61 12.70 3.65 -0.53
N ALA A 62 12.73 2.90 0.58
CA ALA A 62 13.66 3.14 1.68
C ALA A 62 15.12 2.90 1.24
N GLU A 63 15.38 1.82 0.50
CA GLU A 63 16.68 1.52 -0.11
C GLU A 63 17.14 2.63 -1.06
N GLN A 64 16.24 3.14 -1.91
CA GLN A 64 16.53 4.27 -2.81
C GLN A 64 16.85 5.56 -2.04
N HIS A 65 16.08 5.88 -1.00
CA HIS A 65 16.36 7.04 -0.13
C HIS A 65 17.68 6.90 0.62
N MET A 66 18.05 5.69 1.06
CA MET A 66 19.34 5.42 1.68
C MET A 66 20.49 5.54 0.69
N ALA A 67 20.33 5.02 -0.53
CA ALA A 67 21.31 5.18 -1.61
C ALA A 67 21.54 6.66 -1.97
N GLN A 68 20.47 7.46 -2.04
CA GLN A 68 20.58 8.91 -2.28
C GLN A 68 21.26 9.65 -1.13
N ARG A 69 21.01 9.26 0.13
CA ARG A 69 21.74 9.82 1.29
C ARG A 69 23.19 9.36 1.38
N GLY A 70 23.52 8.16 0.91
CA GLY A 70 24.89 7.65 0.85
C GLY A 70 25.74 8.30 -0.26
N SER A 71 25.11 8.91 -1.27
CA SER A 71 25.80 9.63 -2.36
C SER A 71 26.18 11.08 -2.04
N LEU A 72 25.85 11.57 -0.83
CA LEU A 72 26.15 12.92 -0.35
C LEU A 72 27.27 12.97 0.69
N SER A 73 28.16 11.96 0.70
CA SER A 73 29.38 11.93 1.52
C SER A 73 30.63 11.96 0.65
#